data_AF-A0A8T0FK98-F1
#
_entry.id   AF-A0A8T0FK98-F1
#
_cell.length_a   1.000
_cell.length_b   1.000
_cell.length_c   1.000
_cell.angle_alpha   90.00
_cell.angle_beta   90.00
_cell.angle_gamma   90.00
#
_symmetry.space_group_name_H-M   'P 1'
#
loop_
_entity.id
_entity.type
_entity.pdbx_description
1 polymer ?
#
loop_
_entity_poly.entity_id
_entity_poly.type
_entity_poly.pdbx_seq_one_letter_code
_entity_poly.pdbx_strand_id
1 'polypeptide(L)'
;MSKFKLRKSFYLNGYKLLKVCERHFKDGEVLYRTTFYNESTGETLSAPLKKPRLKENAVPSIFPGCPTYLSSSTPSIRESPSKKRQRLEQVQIERSIIESLNSKQNYDSKTAFTNFNELKNVLKTIPFLPFGLLLKRMKICYSSTYLSMMAFLP
;
A
#
# COMPACT_ATOMS: atom_id res chain seq x y z
N MET A 1 -48.08 9.14 -5.52
CA MET A 1 -48.38 8.24 -4.37
C MET A 1 -47.41 7.07 -4.40
N SER A 2 -46.44 7.05 -3.49
CA SER A 2 -45.45 5.96 -3.40
C SER A 2 -46.12 4.69 -2.90
N LYS A 3 -46.08 3.62 -3.70
CA LYS A 3 -46.62 2.31 -3.31
C LYS A 3 -45.81 1.78 -2.13
N PHE A 4 -46.39 1.81 -0.93
CA PHE A 4 -45.81 1.13 0.24
C PHE A 4 -45.79 -0.37 -0.06
N LYS A 5 -44.64 -0.87 -0.52
CA LYS A 5 -44.39 -2.30 -0.71
C LYS A 5 -44.56 -2.97 0.65
N LEU A 6 -45.58 -3.81 0.79
CA LEU A 6 -45.82 -4.61 2.00
C LEU A 6 -44.54 -5.37 2.33
N ARG A 7 -43.92 -5.02 3.45
CA ARG A 7 -42.61 -5.54 3.87
C ARG A 7 -42.79 -6.91 4.47
N LYS A 8 -41.89 -7.83 4.12
CA LYS A 8 -41.90 -9.18 4.66
C LYS A 8 -41.20 -9.21 6.02
N SER A 9 -41.68 -10.12 6.84
CA SER A 9 -41.39 -10.18 8.26
C SER A 9 -41.12 -11.60 8.69
N PHE A 10 -40.15 -11.78 9.56
CA PHE A 10 -39.65 -13.06 10.01
C PHE A 10 -39.73 -13.17 11.53
N TYR A 11 -39.87 -14.41 12.02
CA TYR A 11 -39.82 -14.73 13.43
C TYR A 11 -38.40 -15.14 13.79
N LEU A 12 -37.91 -14.69 14.94
CA LEU A 12 -36.59 -15.09 15.43
C LEU A 12 -36.69 -16.47 16.10
N ASN A 13 -35.71 -17.33 15.81
CA ASN A 13 -35.58 -18.63 16.48
C ASN A 13 -35.44 -18.39 18.00
N GLY A 14 -36.35 -18.96 18.78
CA GLY A 14 -36.43 -18.79 20.24
C GLY A 14 -37.47 -17.77 20.74
N TYR A 15 -37.96 -16.85 19.89
CA TYR A 15 -38.92 -15.83 20.29
C TYR A 15 -40.07 -15.71 19.27
N LYS A 16 -41.06 -16.62 19.38
CA LYS A 16 -42.22 -16.70 18.46
C LYS A 16 -43.09 -15.42 18.40
N LEU A 17 -42.91 -14.48 19.34
CA LEU A 17 -43.65 -13.22 19.41
C LEU A 17 -42.90 -12.03 18.80
N LEU A 18 -41.59 -12.14 18.58
CA LEU A 18 -40.77 -11.06 18.04
C LEU A 18 -40.70 -11.17 16.52
N LYS A 19 -41.25 -10.15 15.86
CA LYS A 19 -41.36 -10.05 14.42
C LYS A 19 -40.43 -8.97 13.90
N VAL A 20 -39.52 -9.34 13.02
CA VAL A 20 -38.48 -8.45 12.48
C VAL A 20 -38.63 -8.37 10.96
N CYS A 21 -38.53 -7.18 10.38
CA CYS A 21 -38.62 -7.02 8.92
C CYS A 21 -37.31 -7.41 8.21
N GLU A 22 -37.39 -7.67 6.90
CA GLU A 22 -36.23 -8.10 6.09
C GLU A 22 -35.02 -7.15 6.13
N ARG A 23 -35.22 -5.86 6.45
CA ARG A 23 -34.16 -4.84 6.53
C ARG A 23 -33.17 -5.03 7.68
N HIS A 24 -33.49 -5.89 8.64
CA HIS A 24 -32.61 -6.16 9.77
C HIS A 24 -31.58 -7.25 9.45
N PHE A 25 -31.70 -7.89 8.29
CA PHE A 25 -30.79 -8.93 7.81
C PHE A 25 -29.89 -8.38 6.71
N LYS A 26 -28.71 -8.99 6.53
CA LYS A 26 -27.77 -8.61 5.48
C LYS A 26 -28.25 -9.11 4.12
N ASP A 27 -27.77 -8.47 3.06
CA ASP A 27 -28.02 -8.94 1.70
C ASP A 27 -27.49 -10.37 1.53
N GLY A 28 -28.35 -11.24 0.98
CA GLY A 28 -28.03 -12.66 0.82
C GLY A 28 -28.33 -13.55 2.03
N GLU A 29 -28.76 -13.02 3.18
CA GLU A 29 -29.28 -13.83 4.31
C GLU A 29 -30.77 -14.16 4.12
N VAL A 30 -31.49 -13.36 3.34
CA VAL A 30 -32.88 -13.62 2.94
C VAL A 30 -32.89 -14.32 1.57
N LEU A 31 -33.37 -15.55 1.53
CA LEU A 31 -33.52 -16.36 0.34
C LEU A 31 -34.86 -16.09 -0.35
N TYR A 32 -34.79 -15.65 -1.61
CA TYR A 32 -35.95 -15.44 -2.48
C TYR A 32 -36.12 -16.54 -3.53
N ARG A 33 -35.10 -17.38 -3.73
CA ARG A 33 -35.09 -18.47 -4.70
C ARG A 33 -34.58 -19.73 -4.05
N THR A 34 -35.05 -20.87 -4.55
CA THR A 34 -34.50 -22.19 -4.23
C THR A 34 -33.85 -22.77 -5.46
N THR A 35 -32.70 -23.38 -5.28
CA THR A 35 -31.96 -24.08 -6.32
C THR A 35 -32.04 -25.58 -6.06
N PHE A 36 -32.27 -26.35 -7.10
CA PHE A 36 -32.22 -27.80 -7.07
C PHE A 36 -31.24 -28.27 -8.14
N TYR A 37 -30.29 -29.11 -7.75
CA TYR A 37 -29.32 -29.69 -8.67
C TYR A 37 -29.84 -31.03 -9.17
N ASN A 38 -29.92 -31.20 -10.49
CA ASN A 38 -30.27 -32.47 -11.09
C ASN A 38 -28.99 -33.20 -11.51
N GLU A 39 -28.63 -34.26 -10.77
CA GLU A 39 -27.42 -35.04 -11.01
C GLU A 39 -27.44 -35.76 -12.37
N SER A 40 -28.64 -36.08 -12.89
CA SER A 40 -28.78 -36.82 -14.16
C SER A 40 -28.57 -35.96 -15.40
N THR A 41 -28.94 -34.66 -15.35
CA THR A 41 -28.78 -33.73 -16.47
C THR A 41 -27.60 -32.77 -16.28
N GLY A 42 -27.03 -32.70 -15.07
CA GLY A 42 -25.98 -31.75 -14.71
C GLY A 42 -26.47 -30.30 -14.57
N GLU A 43 -27.78 -30.07 -14.63
CA GLU A 43 -28.36 -28.72 -14.63
C GLU A 43 -28.81 -28.30 -13.22
N THR A 44 -28.63 -27.01 -12.90
CA THR A 44 -29.18 -26.40 -11.68
C THR A 44 -30.44 -25.62 -12.01
N LEU A 45 -31.59 -26.13 -11.57
CA LEU A 45 -32.87 -25.45 -11.71
C LEU A 45 -33.05 -24.45 -10.58
N SER A 46 -33.49 -23.23 -10.90
CA SER A 46 -33.80 -22.21 -9.90
C SER A 46 -35.26 -21.75 -10.01
N ALA A 47 -35.97 -21.73 -8.88
CA ALA A 47 -37.36 -21.30 -8.82
C ALA A 47 -37.56 -20.20 -7.76
N PRO A 48 -38.43 -19.21 -8.00
CA PRO A 48 -38.76 -18.18 -7.01
C PRO A 48 -39.65 -18.73 -5.89
N LEU A 49 -39.36 -18.34 -4.65
CA LEU A 49 -40.14 -18.71 -3.48
C LEU A 49 -41.38 -17.80 -3.32
N LYS A 50 -42.54 -18.42 -3.11
CA LYS A 50 -43.78 -17.70 -2.75
C LYS A 50 -43.62 -16.91 -1.44
N LYS A 51 -42.93 -17.50 -0.46
CA LYS A 51 -42.55 -16.87 0.81
C LYS A 51 -41.02 -16.96 0.96
N PRO A 52 -40.31 -15.82 1.03
CA PRO A 52 -38.89 -15.79 1.32
C PRO A 52 -38.60 -16.48 2.64
N ARG A 53 -37.41 -17.05 2.75
CA ARG A 53 -36.94 -17.79 3.92
C ARG A 53 -35.61 -17.18 4.37
N LEU A 54 -35.32 -17.24 5.65
CA LEU A 54 -33.99 -16.91 6.15
C LEU A 54 -33.04 -18.09 5.88
N LYS A 55 -31.78 -17.81 5.60
CA LYS A 55 -30.72 -18.82 5.66
C LYS A 55 -30.66 -19.43 7.05
N GLU A 56 -30.20 -20.67 7.13
CA GLU A 56 -29.90 -21.31 8.41
C GLU A 56 -28.89 -20.44 9.17
N ASN A 57 -29.18 -20.18 10.45
CA ASN A 57 -28.40 -19.34 11.36
C ASN A 57 -28.33 -17.84 11.01
N ALA A 58 -29.16 -17.33 10.09
CA ALA A 58 -29.27 -15.90 9.87
C ALA A 58 -29.85 -15.21 11.11
N VAL A 59 -29.13 -14.19 11.60
CA VAL A 59 -29.53 -13.38 12.77
C VAL A 59 -29.68 -11.91 12.36
N PRO A 60 -30.67 -11.18 12.90
CA PRO A 60 -30.78 -9.75 12.65
C PRO A 60 -29.52 -9.05 13.19
N SER A 61 -28.88 -8.25 12.34
CA SER A 61 -27.60 -7.58 12.65
C SER A 61 -27.63 -6.08 12.35
N ILE A 62 -28.67 -5.60 11.66
CA ILE A 62 -28.84 -4.18 11.33
C ILE A 62 -29.86 -3.59 12.32
N PHE A 63 -29.38 -2.79 13.26
CA PHE A 63 -30.21 -2.11 14.26
C PHE A 63 -30.06 -0.59 14.13
N PRO A 64 -31.16 0.18 14.18
CA PRO A 64 -31.08 1.64 14.13
C PRO A 64 -30.31 2.18 15.34
N GLY A 65 -29.45 3.19 15.12
CA GLY A 65 -28.63 3.79 16.17
C GLY A 65 -27.43 2.96 16.62
N CYS A 66 -27.17 1.82 15.98
CA CYS A 66 -25.98 1.02 16.26
C CYS A 66 -24.77 1.57 15.47
N PRO A 67 -23.61 1.79 16.11
CA PRO A 67 -22.42 2.21 15.40
C PRO A 67 -22.01 1.25 14.27
N THR A 68 -21.54 1.80 13.15
CA THR A 68 -21.20 1.03 11.94
C THR A 68 -20.22 -0.12 12.20
N TYR A 69 -19.29 0.04 13.16
CA TYR A 69 -18.32 -1.00 13.53
C TYR A 69 -18.94 -2.23 14.21
N LEU A 70 -20.16 -2.12 14.76
CA LEU A 70 -20.93 -3.23 15.33
C LEU A 70 -21.90 -3.86 14.31
N SER A 71 -22.32 -3.11 13.30
CA SER A 71 -23.27 -3.57 12.28
C SER A 71 -22.63 -4.03 10.97
N SER A 72 -21.32 -3.77 10.75
CA SER A 72 -20.65 -4.17 9.51
C SER A 72 -20.44 -5.69 9.44
N SER A 73 -20.86 -6.31 8.34
CA SER A 73 -20.57 -7.71 8.01
C SER A 73 -19.11 -7.97 7.68
N THR A 74 -18.39 -6.91 7.30
CA THR A 74 -17.00 -7.00 6.92
C THR A 74 -16.15 -7.00 8.18
N PRO A 75 -15.42 -8.09 8.49
CA PRO A 75 -14.39 -7.99 9.50
C PRO A 75 -13.47 -6.85 9.09
N SER A 76 -13.22 -5.91 10.00
CA SER A 76 -12.13 -4.94 9.84
C SER A 76 -10.88 -5.77 9.55
N ILE A 77 -10.44 -5.82 8.29
CA ILE A 77 -9.24 -6.55 7.90
C ILE A 77 -8.08 -5.75 8.47
N ARG A 78 -7.73 -6.04 9.72
CA ARG A 78 -6.48 -5.60 10.30
C ARG A 78 -5.38 -6.20 9.46
N GLU A 79 -4.51 -5.34 8.97
CA GLU A 79 -3.27 -5.78 8.34
C GLU A 79 -2.52 -6.69 9.32
N SER A 80 -2.05 -7.84 8.84
CA SER A 80 -1.25 -8.74 9.68
C SER A 80 0.05 -8.03 10.10
N PRO A 81 0.60 -8.34 11.28
CA PRO A 81 1.86 -7.72 11.73
C PRO A 81 3.00 -7.85 10.71
N SER A 82 3.08 -8.99 10.02
CA SER A 82 4.07 -9.25 8.97
C SER A 82 3.90 -8.32 7.76
N LYS A 83 2.68 -8.16 7.25
CA LYS A 83 2.40 -7.29 6.10
C LYS A 83 2.68 -5.82 6.42
N LYS A 84 2.31 -5.39 7.63
CA LYS A 84 2.64 -4.04 8.13
C LYS A 84 4.14 -3.81 8.18
N ARG A 85 4.92 -4.79 8.66
CA ARG A 85 6.38 -4.69 8.74
C ARG A 85 7.01 -4.57 7.35
N GLN A 86 6.63 -5.44 6.42
CA GLN A 86 7.13 -5.41 5.04
C GLN A 86 6.87 -4.07 4.36
N ARG A 87 5.67 -3.50 4.55
CA ARG A 87 5.34 -2.18 4.01
C ARG A 87 6.24 -1.08 4.57
N LEU A 88 6.55 -1.12 5.87
CA LEU A 88 7.44 -0.14 6.50
C LEU A 88 8.89 -0.28 6.04
N GLU A 89 9.38 -1.52 5.90
CA GLU A 89 10.71 -1.82 5.35
C GLU A 89 10.84 -1.28 3.92
N GLN A 90 9.84 -1.53 3.08
CA GLN A 90 9.81 -1.05 1.70
C GLN A 90 9.88 0.49 1.63
N VAL A 91 9.08 1.19 2.44
CA VAL A 91 9.10 2.66 2.53
C VAL A 91 10.48 3.17 2.94
N GLN A 92 11.14 2.49 3.88
CA GLN A 92 12.47 2.88 4.33
C GLN A 92 13.53 2.68 3.25
N ILE A 93 13.45 1.58 2.49
CA ILE A 93 14.35 1.31 1.36
C ILE A 93 14.19 2.38 0.30
N GLU A 94 12.96 2.67 -0.14
CA GLU A 94 12.67 3.69 -1.15
C GLU A 94 13.20 5.06 -0.73
N ARG A 95 12.98 5.45 0.53
CA ARG A 95 13.50 6.69 1.08
C ARG A 95 15.03 6.75 0.99
N SER A 96 15.72 5.69 1.39
CA SER A 96 17.19 5.66 1.37
C SER A 96 17.76 5.71 -0.05
N ILE A 97 17.10 5.09 -1.03
CA ILE A 97 17.47 5.18 -2.45
C ILE A 97 17.36 6.63 -2.94
N ILE A 98 16.24 7.29 -2.66
CA ILE A 98 16.01 8.68 -3.07
C ILE A 98 17.04 9.62 -2.44
N GLU A 99 17.29 9.48 -1.13
CA GLU A 99 18.28 10.29 -0.41
C GLU A 99 19.69 10.09 -0.98
N SER A 100 20.05 8.85 -1.33
CA SER A 100 21.33 8.52 -1.95
C SER A 100 21.50 9.19 -3.33
N LEU A 101 20.48 9.09 -4.19
CA LEU A 101 20.50 9.72 -5.52
C LEU A 101 20.63 11.24 -5.42
N ASN A 102 19.88 11.88 -4.52
CA ASN A 102 19.95 13.32 -4.28
C ASN A 102 21.34 13.73 -3.75
N SER A 103 21.91 12.96 -2.83
CA SER A 103 23.26 13.21 -2.31
C SER A 103 24.31 13.14 -3.42
N LYS A 104 24.21 12.14 -4.30
CA LYS A 104 25.10 11.98 -5.45
C LYS A 104 24.99 13.14 -6.42
N GLN A 105 23.78 13.55 -6.78
CA GLN A 105 23.54 14.71 -7.65
C GLN A 105 24.09 16.01 -7.04
N ASN A 106 23.91 16.19 -5.73
CA ASN A 106 24.46 17.34 -5.01
C ASN A 106 26.00 17.34 -4.96
N TYR A 107 26.62 16.16 -4.85
CA TYR A 107 28.08 16.05 -4.92
C TYR A 107 28.58 16.37 -6.33
N ASP A 108 27.96 15.80 -7.36
CA ASP A 108 28.38 15.99 -8.75
C ASP A 108 28.23 17.45 -9.18
N SER A 109 27.13 18.12 -8.83
CA SER A 109 26.95 19.55 -9.10
C SER A 109 27.98 20.45 -8.41
N LYS A 110 28.46 20.09 -7.21
CA LYS A 110 29.46 20.87 -6.46
C LYS A 110 30.90 20.57 -6.86
N THR A 111 31.16 19.40 -7.44
CA THR A 111 32.52 18.92 -7.72
C THR A 111 32.84 18.79 -9.21
N ALA A 112 31.83 18.81 -10.08
CA ALA A 112 32.05 18.85 -11.51
C ALA A 112 32.62 20.22 -11.93
N PHE A 113 33.70 20.17 -12.69
CA PHE A 113 34.24 21.33 -13.41
C PHE A 113 33.90 21.12 -14.88
N THR A 114 33.27 22.11 -15.52
CA THR A 114 32.90 22.05 -16.94
C THR A 114 34.04 22.50 -17.83
N ASN A 115 34.94 23.34 -17.32
CA ASN A 115 36.08 23.88 -18.07
C ASN A 115 37.35 23.99 -17.20
N PHE A 116 38.51 23.89 -17.84
CA PHE A 116 39.82 24.06 -17.22
C PHE A 116 40.00 25.42 -16.52
N ASN A 117 39.30 26.46 -16.99
CA ASN A 117 39.36 27.78 -16.38
C ASN A 117 38.65 27.84 -15.01
N GLU A 118 37.55 27.09 -14.84
CA GLU A 118 36.87 26.95 -13.54
C GLU A 118 37.77 26.29 -12.51
N LEU A 119 38.49 25.24 -12.94
CA LEU A 119 39.46 24.56 -12.11
C LEU A 119 40.58 25.51 -11.65
N LYS A 120 41.15 26.28 -12.58
CA LYS A 120 42.20 27.27 -12.26
C LYS A 120 41.73 28.32 -11.26
N ASN A 121 40.48 28.76 -11.37
CA ASN A 121 39.92 29.76 -10.45
C ASN A 121 39.76 29.19 -9.04
N VAL A 122 39.29 27.94 -8.90
CA VAL A 122 39.20 27.28 -7.59
C VAL A 122 40.59 27.08 -6.97
N LEU A 123 41.58 26.64 -7.75
CA LEU A 123 42.96 26.47 -7.27
C LEU A 123 43.59 27.77 -6.78
N LYS A 124 43.24 28.92 -7.37
CA LYS A 124 43.69 30.25 -6.93
C LYS A 124 43.05 30.70 -5.61
N THR A 125 41.82 30.26 -5.34
CA THR A 125 41.08 30.62 -4.11
C THR A 125 41.45 29.77 -2.90
N ILE A 126 42.13 28.65 -3.10
CA ILE A 126 42.62 27.81 -2.00
C ILE A 126 43.91 28.46 -1.49
N PRO A 127 43.97 29.00 -0.25
CA PRO A 127 45.24 29.42 0.34
C PRO A 127 46.19 28.22 0.32
N PHE A 128 47.49 28.46 0.08
CA PHE A 128 48.53 27.44 -0.08
C PHE A 128 48.50 26.44 1.09
N LEU A 129 47.68 25.40 0.95
CA LEU A 129 47.58 24.29 1.88
C LEU A 129 48.64 23.28 1.46
N PRO A 130 49.23 22.56 2.42
CA PRO A 130 50.25 21.56 2.13
C PRO A 130 49.69 20.56 1.10
N PHE A 131 50.53 20.26 0.10
CA PHE A 131 50.21 19.54 -1.14
C PHE A 131 49.38 18.25 -0.93
N GLY A 132 49.51 17.60 0.23
CA GLY A 132 48.75 16.40 0.62
C GLY A 132 47.24 16.57 0.80
N LEU A 133 46.74 17.78 1.11
CA LEU A 133 45.29 18.04 1.23
C LEU A 133 44.64 18.33 -0.13
N LEU A 134 45.41 18.87 -1.09
CA LEU A 134 44.96 19.16 -2.44
C LEU A 134 44.67 17.86 -3.21
N LEU A 135 45.55 16.86 -3.06
CA LEU A 135 45.46 15.54 -3.69
C LEU A 135 44.27 14.69 -3.21
N LYS A 136 43.79 14.90 -1.97
CA LYS A 136 42.58 14.20 -1.48
C LYS A 136 41.28 14.80 -2.02
N ARG A 137 41.28 16.08 -2.39
CA ARG A 137 40.11 16.80 -2.93
C ARG A 137 40.01 16.68 -4.44
N MET A 138 41.14 16.68 -5.14
CA MET A 138 41.21 16.43 -6.56
C MET A 138 41.48 14.95 -6.79
N LYS A 139 40.48 14.17 -7.21
CA LYS A 139 40.67 12.79 -7.71
C LYS A 139 41.42 12.79 -9.05
N ILE A 140 42.61 13.39 -9.09
CA ILE A 140 43.50 13.30 -10.24
C ILE A 140 44.20 11.95 -10.11
N CYS A 141 43.83 11.02 -10.98
CA CYS A 141 44.55 9.76 -11.15
C CYS A 141 46.01 10.09 -11.50
N TYR A 142 46.93 9.84 -10.57
CA TYR A 142 48.36 9.82 -10.86
C TYR A 142 48.68 8.55 -11.65
N SER A 143 48.47 8.59 -12.97
CA SER A 143 49.07 7.60 -13.86
C SER A 143 50.45 8.10 -14.28
N SER A 144 51.48 7.54 -13.63
CA SER A 144 52.76 7.17 -14.25
C SER A 144 53.72 8.24 -14.82
N THR A 145 53.56 9.55 -14.57
CA THR A 145 54.56 10.54 -15.07
C THR A 145 55.50 11.13 -14.01
N TYR A 146 55.22 10.95 -12.72
CA TYR A 146 56.05 11.54 -11.66
C TYR A 146 57.38 10.81 -11.40
N LEU A 147 57.53 9.55 -11.82
CA LEU A 147 58.84 8.89 -11.83
C LEU A 147 59.80 9.48 -12.88
N SER A 148 59.29 10.17 -13.90
CA SER A 148 60.12 10.78 -14.96
C SER A 148 60.66 12.15 -14.55
N MET A 149 59.94 12.94 -13.75
CA MET A 149 60.40 14.28 -13.34
C MET A 149 61.42 14.26 -12.20
N MET A 150 61.46 13.20 -11.39
CA MET A 150 62.48 13.03 -10.32
C MET A 150 63.80 12.42 -10.84
N ALA A 151 63.86 12.02 -12.12
CA ALA A 151 65.05 11.48 -12.75
C ALA A 151 65.90 12.53 -13.50
N PHE A 152 65.47 13.80 -13.52
CA PHE A 152 66.19 14.92 -14.13
C PHE A 152 66.28 16.11 -13.17
N LEU A 153 66.99 15.93 -12.07
CA LEU A 153 67.64 17.04 -11.38
C LEU A 153 69.08 16.59 -11.06
N PRO A 154 70.11 17.32 -11.53
CA PRO A 154 71.51 17.05 -11.21
C PRO A 154 71.83 17.35 -9.74
#